data_AF-A0A8D8FAC6-F1
#
_entry.id   AF-A0A8D8FAC6-F1
#
_cell.length_a   1.000
_cell.length_b   1.000
_cell.length_c   1.000
_cell.angle_alpha   90.00
_cell.angle_beta   90.00
_cell.angle_gamma   90.00
#
_symmetry.space_group_name_H-M   'P 1'
#
loop_
_entity.id
_entity.type
_entity.pdbx_description
1 polymer ?
#
loop_
_entity_poly.entity_id
_entity_poly.type
_entity_poly.pdbx_seq_one_letter_code
_entity_poly.pdbx_strand_id
1 'polypeptide(L)'
;MMFTGTNQQQDTRFSDKEKKLLKQMKFGDNLNKRVDMSKVKLDVLRPWISKKITDMLNIEDDVIVEFVYNQLEEEKYPCPKKMQINMTGFLNGKNARVFMDDLWSLLLSAQE
;
A
#
# COMPACT_ATOMS: atom_id res chain seq x y z
N MET A 1 4.82 -43.43 2.50
CA MET A 1 4.23 -42.16 2.00
C MET A 1 5.14 -41.02 2.41
N MET A 2 5.90 -40.45 1.47
CA MET A 2 6.72 -39.27 1.68
C MET A 2 6.01 -38.12 0.96
N PHE A 3 5.48 -37.15 1.71
CA PHE A 3 5.01 -35.88 1.15
C PHE A 3 6.11 -34.86 1.43
N THR A 4 6.91 -34.62 0.40
CA THR A 4 8.03 -33.66 0.38
C THR A 4 7.52 -32.25 0.59
N GLY A 5 8.23 -31.52 1.45
CA GLY A 5 7.88 -30.17 1.89
C GLY A 5 7.56 -29.20 0.76
N THR A 6 6.52 -28.40 0.98
CA THR A 6 6.26 -27.18 0.23
C THR A 6 7.44 -26.24 0.42
N ASN A 7 8.31 -26.18 -0.58
CA ASN A 7 9.44 -25.27 -0.62
C ASN A 7 8.88 -23.82 -0.65
N GLN A 8 9.21 -23.02 0.36
CA GLN A 8 8.81 -21.62 0.57
C GLN A 8 9.38 -20.64 -0.48
N GLN A 9 9.88 -21.14 -1.61
CA GLN A 9 10.60 -20.34 -2.60
C GLN A 9 9.93 -20.53 -3.96
N GLN A 10 9.06 -19.57 -4.30
CA GLN A 10 8.61 -19.14 -5.62
C GLN A 10 7.10 -18.84 -5.64
N ASP A 11 6.73 -17.74 -4.97
CA ASP A 11 5.48 -17.06 -5.30
C ASP A 11 5.68 -16.22 -6.58
N THR A 12 5.78 -16.89 -7.73
CA THR A 12 5.80 -16.25 -9.05
C THR A 12 4.39 -15.91 -9.55
N ARG A 13 3.35 -16.33 -8.82
CA ARG A 13 1.93 -16.09 -9.18
C ARG A 13 1.46 -14.69 -8.78
N PHE A 14 1.98 -14.12 -7.70
CA PHE A 14 1.69 -12.73 -7.32
C PHE A 14 2.26 -11.72 -8.33
N SER A 15 3.49 -11.91 -8.80
CA SER A 15 4.17 -10.99 -9.73
C SER A 15 3.44 -10.83 -11.08
N ASP A 16 2.83 -11.89 -11.61
CA ASP A 16 2.11 -11.82 -12.88
C ASP A 16 0.74 -11.13 -12.74
N LYS A 17 0.05 -11.39 -11.63
CA LYS A 17 -1.19 -10.68 -11.26
C LYS A 17 -0.94 -9.21 -10.99
N GLU A 18 0.15 -8.86 -10.30
CA GLU A 18 0.54 -7.47 -10.03
C GLU A 18 0.76 -6.70 -11.34
N LYS A 19 1.55 -7.27 -12.28
CA LYS A 19 1.78 -6.65 -13.60
C LYS A 19 0.49 -6.51 -14.42
N LYS A 20 -0.42 -7.47 -14.32
CA LYS A 20 -1.73 -7.41 -15.01
C LYS A 20 -2.64 -6.34 -14.40
N LEU A 21 -2.69 -6.26 -13.07
CA LEU A 21 -3.43 -5.22 -12.35
C LEU A 21 -2.84 -3.83 -12.61
N LEU A 22 -1.52 -3.71 -12.71
CA LEU A 22 -0.82 -2.49 -13.12
C LEU A 22 -1.30 -1.93 -14.46
N LYS A 23 -1.69 -2.79 -15.40
CA LYS A 23 -2.19 -2.39 -16.73
C LYS A 23 -3.69 -2.13 -16.77
N GLN A 24 -4.47 -2.73 -15.88
CA GLN A 24 -5.94 -2.60 -15.85
C GLN A 24 -6.44 -1.52 -14.88
N MET A 25 -5.69 -1.22 -13.83
CA MET A 25 -6.15 -0.32 -12.77
C MET A 25 -6.04 1.15 -13.16
N LYS A 26 -6.98 1.94 -12.62
CA LYS A 26 -6.94 3.40 -12.66
C LYS A 26 -6.17 3.89 -11.43
N PHE A 27 -5.12 4.64 -11.66
CA PHE A 27 -4.34 5.30 -10.62
C PHE A 27 -4.83 6.74 -10.45
N GLY A 28 -4.74 7.28 -9.23
CA GLY A 28 -4.86 8.71 -8.99
C GLY A 28 -3.70 9.49 -9.62
N ASP A 29 -3.94 10.74 -10.01
CA ASP A 29 -2.94 11.61 -10.64
C ASP A 29 -1.76 11.92 -9.71
N ASN A 30 -2.01 11.92 -8.40
CA ASN A 30 -1.02 12.14 -7.36
C ASN A 30 0.09 11.08 -7.36
N LEU A 31 -0.21 9.85 -7.77
CA LEU A 31 0.74 8.73 -7.79
C LEU A 31 1.86 8.86 -8.85
N ASN A 32 1.87 9.93 -9.65
CA ASN A 32 2.97 10.23 -10.57
C ASN A 32 4.14 10.96 -9.91
N LYS A 33 3.91 11.60 -8.75
CA LYS A 33 4.94 12.31 -8.01
C LYS A 33 5.65 11.36 -7.06
N ARG A 34 6.99 11.47 -6.97
CA ARG A 34 7.78 10.70 -6.02
C ARG A 34 7.78 11.38 -4.65
N VAL A 35 7.76 10.57 -3.61
CA VAL A 35 7.88 11.00 -2.21
C VAL A 35 9.21 10.49 -1.68
N ASP A 36 9.98 11.37 -1.01
CA ASP A 36 11.15 10.97 -0.23
C ASP A 36 10.77 10.70 1.22
N MET A 37 10.76 9.44 1.62
CA MET A 37 10.41 9.05 2.99
C MET A 37 11.42 9.51 4.03
N SER A 38 12.63 9.92 3.64
CA SER A 38 13.61 10.53 4.57
C SER A 38 13.20 11.93 5.03
N LYS A 39 12.27 12.60 4.32
CA LYS A 39 11.78 13.94 4.68
C LYS A 39 10.47 13.92 5.45
N VAL A 40 9.78 12.79 5.45
CA VAL A 40 8.46 12.63 6.05
C VAL A 40 8.58 11.95 7.41
N LYS A 41 7.88 12.47 8.41
CA LYS A 41 7.77 11.80 9.71
C LYS A 41 6.67 10.75 9.67
N LEU A 42 7.01 9.47 9.75
CA LEU A 42 6.03 8.38 9.73
C LEU A 42 5.16 8.33 11.00
N ASP A 43 5.68 8.73 12.15
CA ASP A 43 4.95 8.70 13.43
C ASP A 43 3.60 9.45 13.40
N VAL A 44 3.52 10.54 12.62
CA VAL A 44 2.27 11.32 12.51
C VAL A 44 1.26 10.69 11.55
N LEU A 45 1.73 9.80 10.67
CA LEU A 45 0.87 9.11 9.70
C LEU A 45 0.19 7.89 10.30
N ARG A 46 0.81 7.22 11.27
CA ARG A 46 0.23 6.03 11.92
C ARG A 46 -1.20 6.26 12.45
N PRO A 47 -1.50 7.29 13.26
CA PRO A 47 -2.87 7.55 13.71
C PRO A 47 -3.80 7.99 12.58
N TRP A 48 -3.27 8.66 11.55
CA TRP A 48 -4.07 9.06 10.38
C TRP A 48 -4.48 7.86 9.54
N ILE A 49 -3.55 6.93 9.26
CA ILE A 49 -3.77 5.69 8.52
C ILE A 49 -4.80 4.82 9.24
N SER A 50 -4.62 4.61 10.55
CA SER A 50 -5.57 3.86 11.39
C SER A 50 -6.98 4.45 11.27
N LYS A 51 -7.15 5.75 11.54
CA LYS A 51 -8.44 6.42 11.42
C LYS A 51 -9.04 6.30 10.02
N LYS A 52 -8.22 6.42 8.97
CA LYS A 52 -8.67 6.37 7.58
C LYS A 52 -9.12 4.96 7.18
N ILE A 53 -8.42 3.91 7.63
CA ILE A 53 -8.82 2.51 7.41
C ILE A 53 -10.12 2.21 8.14
N THR A 54 -10.24 2.63 9.41
CA THR A 54 -11.46 2.45 10.20
C THR A 54 -12.66 3.15 9.55
N ASP A 55 -12.49 4.35 9.00
CA ASP A 55 -13.54 5.07 8.27
C ASP A 55 -13.98 4.32 6.99
N MET A 56 -13.03 3.70 6.28
CA MET A 56 -13.33 2.99 5.02
C MET A 56 -13.96 1.61 5.22
N LEU A 57 -13.54 0.86 6.24
CA LEU A 57 -14.00 -0.50 6.48
C LEU A 57 -15.04 -0.59 7.60
N ASN A 58 -15.24 0.48 8.39
CA ASN A 58 -15.99 0.47 9.66
C ASN A 58 -15.51 -0.59 10.66
N ILE A 59 -14.26 -1.04 10.51
CA ILE A 59 -13.60 -1.97 11.41
C ILE A 59 -12.19 -1.45 11.69
N GLU A 60 -11.74 -1.64 12.92
CA GLU A 60 -10.34 -1.42 13.28
C GLU A 60 -9.54 -2.66 12.90
N ASP A 61 -8.59 -2.48 11.99
CA ASP A 61 -7.69 -3.55 11.56
C ASP A 61 -6.24 -3.06 11.62
N ASP A 62 -5.61 -3.30 12.77
CA ASP A 62 -4.21 -2.95 13.02
C ASP A 62 -3.24 -3.66 12.07
N VAL A 63 -3.61 -4.83 11.51
CA VAL A 63 -2.74 -5.57 10.59
C VAL A 63 -2.57 -4.80 9.28
N ILE A 64 -3.65 -4.18 8.77
CA ILE A 64 -3.59 -3.35 7.56
C ILE A 64 -2.78 -2.06 7.84
N VAL A 65 -2.96 -1.46 9.03
CA VAL A 65 -2.20 -0.27 9.44
C VAL A 65 -0.70 -0.57 9.46
N GLU A 66 -0.30 -1.66 10.12
CA GLU A 66 1.09 -2.12 10.17
C GLU A 66 1.62 -2.45 8.77
N PHE A 67 0.80 -3.06 7.91
CA PHE A 67 1.19 -3.37 6.54
C PHE A 67 1.51 -2.10 5.72
N VAL A 68 0.68 -1.05 5.80
CA VAL A 68 0.96 0.24 5.14
C VAL A 68 2.22 0.87 5.70
N TYR A 69 2.41 0.82 7.02
CA TYR A 69 3.57 1.39 7.69
C TYR A 69 4.87 0.71 7.22
N ASN A 70 4.88 -0.63 7.21
CA ASN A 70 6.01 -1.42 6.72
C ASN A 70 6.34 -1.11 5.26
N GLN A 71 5.34 -0.94 4.38
CA GLN A 71 5.57 -0.57 2.98
C GLN A 71 6.21 0.82 2.81
N LEU A 72 5.89 1.77 3.69
CA LEU A 72 6.49 3.10 3.68
C LEU A 72 7.88 3.15 4.33
N GLU A 73 8.16 2.22 5.25
CA GLU A 73 9.45 2.12 5.94
C GLU A 73 10.47 1.28 5.16
N GLU A 74 10.03 0.23 4.44
CA GLU A 74 10.88 -0.71 3.69
C GLU A 74 11.68 -0.02 2.58
N GLU A 75 11.07 0.91 1.84
CA GLU A 75 11.73 1.62 0.75
C GLU A 75 11.80 3.12 0.99
N LYS A 76 12.97 3.72 0.76
CA LYS A 76 13.14 5.18 0.78
C LYS A 76 12.24 5.90 -0.22
N TYR A 77 12.01 5.28 -1.37
CA TYR A 77 11.17 5.81 -2.45
C TYR A 77 10.08 4.77 -2.80
N PRO A 78 9.02 4.68 -1.97
CA PRO A 78 7.99 3.67 -2.18
C PRO A 78 7.28 3.91 -3.51
N CYS A 79 6.89 2.82 -4.18
CA CYS A 79 6.17 2.91 -5.43
C CYS A 79 4.65 2.99 -5.16
N PRO A 80 4.00 4.14 -5.41
CA PRO A 80 2.60 4.32 -5.03
C PRO A 80 1.65 3.39 -5.80
N LYS A 81 1.99 3.04 -7.05
CA LYS A 81 1.21 2.11 -7.87
C LYS A 81 1.22 0.69 -7.29
N LYS A 82 2.38 0.27 -6.78
CA LYS A 82 2.53 -1.04 -6.13
C LYS A 82 1.77 -1.08 -4.80
N MET A 83 1.89 -0.01 -4.01
CA MET A 83 1.10 0.13 -2.78
C MET A 83 -0.41 0.08 -3.06
N GLN A 84 -0.90 0.77 -4.09
CA GLN A 84 -2.33 0.74 -4.44
C GLN A 84 -2.82 -0.69 -4.77
N ILE A 85 -2.00 -1.49 -5.47
CA ILE A 85 -2.34 -2.87 -5.78
C ILE A 85 -2.39 -3.72 -4.52
N ASN A 86 -1.39 -3.59 -3.65
CA ASN A 86 -1.36 -4.30 -2.38
C ASN A 86 -2.59 -3.94 -1.53
N MET A 87 -2.92 -2.64 -1.44
CA MET A 87 -4.10 -2.15 -0.72
C MET A 87 -5.42 -2.59 -1.35
N THR A 88 -5.46 -2.84 -2.66
CA THR A 88 -6.66 -3.33 -3.35
C THR A 88 -7.07 -4.72 -2.85
N GLY A 89 -6.10 -5.53 -2.40
CA GLY A 89 -6.37 -6.82 -1.77
C GLY A 89 -7.12 -6.72 -0.44
N PHE A 90 -7.02 -5.58 0.26
CA PHE A 90 -7.63 -5.35 1.57
C PHE A 90 -8.87 -4.45 1.52
N LEU A 91 -8.79 -3.33 0.77
CA LEU A 91 -9.78 -2.26 0.79
C LEU A 91 -10.76 -2.28 -0.39
N ASN A 92 -10.67 -3.28 -1.28
CA ASN A 92 -11.32 -3.27 -2.61
C ASN A 92 -10.78 -2.15 -3.53
N GLY A 93 -10.94 -2.32 -4.85
CA GLY A 93 -10.31 -1.41 -5.82
C GLY A 93 -10.77 0.05 -5.75
N LYS A 94 -12.01 0.32 -5.29
CA LYS A 94 -12.53 1.69 -5.13
C LYS A 94 -11.91 2.37 -3.91
N ASN A 95 -11.97 1.75 -2.72
CA ASN A 95 -11.47 2.40 -1.50
C ASN A 95 -9.94 2.42 -1.51
N ALA A 96 -9.26 1.41 -2.06
CA ALA A 96 -7.81 1.44 -2.22
C ALA A 96 -7.33 2.63 -3.06
N ARG A 97 -8.08 3.00 -4.11
CA ARG A 97 -7.78 4.19 -4.91
C ARG A 97 -7.95 5.48 -4.11
N VAL A 98 -9.05 5.62 -3.37
CA VAL A 98 -9.31 6.80 -2.53
C VAL A 98 -8.26 6.90 -1.42
N PHE A 99 -7.95 5.78 -0.77
CA PHE A 99 -6.97 5.69 0.30
C PHE A 99 -5.58 6.11 -0.18
N MET A 100 -5.13 5.54 -1.30
CA MET A 100 -3.82 5.89 -1.83
C MET A 100 -3.74 7.33 -2.33
N ASP A 101 -4.82 7.89 -2.88
CA ASP A 101 -4.82 9.27 -3.32
C ASP A 101 -4.67 10.24 -2.13
N ASP A 102 -5.44 10.02 -1.06
CA ASP A 102 -5.35 10.82 0.17
C ASP A 102 -4.01 10.64 0.88
N LEU A 103 -3.54 9.39 1.03
CA LEU A 103 -2.26 9.09 1.68
C LEU A 103 -1.11 9.74 0.90
N TRP A 104 -1.10 9.60 -0.42
CA TRP A 104 -0.04 10.15 -1.25
C TRP A 104 -0.06 11.67 -1.28
N SER A 105 -1.25 12.30 -1.31
CA SER A 105 -1.37 13.76 -1.17
C SER A 105 -0.81 14.25 0.16
N LEU A 106 -1.06 13.52 1.26
CA LEU A 106 -0.53 13.85 2.58
C LEU A 106 1.01 13.71 2.62
N LEU A 107 1.54 12.63 2.05
CA LEU A 107 2.98 12.40 1.93
C LEU A 107 3.67 13.47 1.09
N LEU A 108 3.06 13.87 -0.03
CA LEU A 108 3.55 14.94 -0.89
C LEU A 108 3.57 16.28 -0.14
N SER A 109 2.52 16.57 0.63
CA SER A 109 2.44 17.78 1.44
C SER A 109 3.43 17.78 2.60
N ALA A 110 3.79 16.60 3.11
CA ALA A 110 4.74 16.44 4.22
C ALA A 110 6.21 16.50 3.78
N GLN A 111 6.52 16.27 2.49
CA GLN A 111 7.88 16.40 1.96
C GLN A 111 8.22 17.80 1.45
N GLU A 112 7.20 18.63 1.17
CA GLU A 112 7.35 20.06 0.82
C GLU A 112 7.65 20.87 2.08
#